data_AF-G9WJ53-F1
#
_entry.id   AF-G9WJ53-F1
#
_cell.length_a   1.000
_cell.length_b   1.000
_cell.length_c   1.000
_cell.angle_alpha   90.00
_cell.angle_beta   90.00
_cell.angle_gamma   90.00
#
_symmetry.space_group_name_H-M   'P 1'
#
loop_
_entity.id
_entity.type
_entity.pdbx_description
1 polymer ?
#
loop_
_entity_poly.entity_id
_entity_poly.type
_entity_poly.pdbx_seq_one_letter_code
_entity_poly.pdbx_strand_id
1 'polypeptide(L)' 'MAQKKVNQVEIIHTAGDYHLHEQKVNDYLAYSGGHVVASFVGTPDVNHRHEPGHFYTVIEFEATIDGE' A
#
# COMPACT_ATOMS: atom_id res chain seq x y z
N MET A 1 -4.72 -29.21 6.53
CA MET A 1 -5.07 -27.80 6.80
C MET A 1 -5.55 -27.21 5.49
N ALA A 2 -6.74 -26.60 5.48
CA ALA A 2 -7.32 -26.06 4.25
C ALA A 2 -6.77 -24.64 4.01
N GLN A 3 -6.06 -24.45 2.91
CA GLN A 3 -5.58 -23.13 2.49
C GLN A 3 -6.77 -22.28 2.04
N LYS A 4 -6.97 -21.12 2.69
CA LYS A 4 -8.04 -20.18 2.33
C LYS A 4 -7.43 -18.98 1.62
N LYS A 5 -7.96 -18.65 0.45
CA LYS A 5 -7.66 -17.39 -0.23
C LYS A 5 -8.52 -16.28 0.32
N VAL A 6 -7.91 -15.15 0.66
CA VAL A 6 -8.60 -13.93 1.10
C VAL A 6 -8.04 -12.74 0.34
N ASN A 7 -8.90 -11.78 -0.01
CA ASN A 7 -8.45 -10.49 -0.52
C ASN A 7 -7.92 -9.67 0.66
N GLN A 8 -6.70 -9.19 0.54
CA GLN A 8 -6.06 -8.28 1.47
C GLN A 8 -5.84 -6.93 0.79
N VAL A 9 -5.86 -5.88 1.62
CA VAL A 9 -5.61 -4.51 1.20
C VAL A 9 -4.47 -3.98 2.06
N GLU A 10 -3.43 -3.48 1.42
CA GLU A 10 -2.29 -2.84 2.09
C GLU A 10 -2.11 -1.40 1.61
N ILE A 11 -1.68 -0.52 2.53
CA ILE A 11 -1.44 0.89 2.24
C ILE A 11 0.06 1.16 2.38
N ILE A 12 0.71 1.48 1.27
CA ILE A 12 2.10 1.92 1.25
C ILE A 12 2.12 3.42 1.52
N HIS A 13 2.90 3.82 2.51
CA HIS A 13 3.10 5.22 2.90
C HIS A 13 4.59 5.60 2.79
N THR A 14 4.86 6.70 2.12
CA THR A 14 6.19 7.32 2.08
C THR A 14 6.08 8.83 2.29
N ALA A 15 7.02 9.40 3.04
CA ALA A 15 7.16 10.84 3.23
C ALA A 15 8.37 11.38 2.45
N GLY A 16 8.24 12.57 1.88
CA GLY A 16 9.30 13.38 1.27
C GLY A 16 9.65 13.02 -0.18
N ASP A 17 9.87 11.75 -0.49
CA ASP A 17 10.41 11.34 -1.80
C ASP A 17 9.42 10.47 -2.60
N TYR A 18 8.94 11.03 -3.72
CA TYR A 18 8.05 10.34 -4.63
C TYR A 18 8.74 9.19 -5.38
N HIS A 19 10.01 9.31 -5.76
CA HIS A 19 10.71 8.23 -6.47
C HIS A 19 10.91 7.02 -5.55
N LEU A 20 11.23 7.27 -4.28
CA LEU A 20 11.26 6.22 -3.27
C LEU A 20 9.88 5.58 -3.06
N HIS A 21 8.81 6.36 -3.10
CA HIS A 21 7.45 5.83 -3.02
C HIS A 21 7.12 4.91 -4.19
N GLU A 22 7.39 5.36 -5.42
CA GLU A 22 7.16 4.58 -6.63
C GLU A 22 7.97 3.27 -6.61
N GLN A 23 9.23 3.31 -6.17
CA GLN A 23 10.05 2.10 -6.01
C GLN A 23 9.42 1.12 -5.03
N LYS A 24 8.99 1.57 -3.84
CA LYS A 24 8.34 0.71 -2.85
C LYS A 24 7.04 0.09 -3.37
N VAL A 25 6.24 0.87 -4.08
CA VAL A 25 5.01 0.37 -4.71
C VAL A 25 5.33 -0.72 -5.72
N ASN A 26 6.30 -0.49 -6.60
CA ASN A 26 6.71 -1.46 -7.62
C ASN A 26 7.29 -2.75 -6.99
N ASP A 27 8.15 -2.62 -5.99
CA ASP A 27 8.72 -3.76 -5.26
C ASP A 27 7.61 -4.58 -4.59
N TYR A 28 6.62 -3.91 -4.00
CA TYR A 28 5.49 -4.57 -3.35
C TYR A 28 4.55 -5.25 -4.36
N LEU A 29 4.29 -4.62 -5.51
CA LEU A 29 3.50 -5.24 -6.59
C LEU A 29 4.21 -6.49 -7.14
N ALA A 30 5.52 -6.45 -7.32
CA ALA A 30 6.32 -7.59 -7.76
C ALA A 30 6.31 -8.75 -6.74
N TYR A 31 6.31 -8.41 -5.44
CA TYR A 31 6.25 -9.40 -4.36
C TYR A 31 4.85 -10.02 -4.19
N SER A 32 3.81 -9.19 -4.13
CA SER A 32 2.44 -9.59 -3.80
C SER A 32 1.65 -10.14 -4.99
N GLY A 33 2.04 -9.81 -6.23
CA GLY A 33 1.23 -10.04 -7.41
C GLY A 33 -0.09 -9.24 -7.42
N GLY A 34 -0.19 -8.23 -6.54
CA GLY A 34 -1.37 -7.38 -6.39
C GLY A 34 -1.52 -6.34 -7.50
N HIS A 35 -2.50 -5.47 -7.32
CA HIS A 35 -2.75 -4.32 -8.19
C HIS A 35 -3.09 -3.07 -7.39
N VAL A 36 -2.77 -1.90 -7.96
CA VAL A 36 -3.09 -0.61 -7.34
C VAL A 36 -4.57 -0.31 -7.53
N VAL A 37 -5.25 0.03 -6.43
CA VAL A 37 -6.67 0.41 -6.44
C VAL A 37 -6.89 1.91 -6.22
N ALA A 38 -5.98 2.57 -5.49
CA ALA A 38 -6.04 4.01 -5.27
C ALA A 38 -4.65 4.57 -4.93
N SER A 39 -4.36 5.79 -5.39
CA SER A 39 -3.18 6.54 -4.97
C SER A 39 -3.57 7.98 -4.68
N PHE A 40 -3.05 8.54 -3.61
CA PHE A 40 -3.34 9.91 -3.20
C PHE A 40 -2.16 10.57 -2.49
N VAL A 41 -2.07 11.87 -2.68
CA VAL A 41 -1.10 12.75 -2.01
C VAL A 41 -1.86 13.54 -0.98
N GLY A 42 -1.41 13.56 0.27
CA GLY A 42 -2.09 14.35 1.29
C GLY A 42 -1.56 14.11 2.69
N THR A 43 -1.95 14.96 3.63
CA THR A 43 -1.61 14.78 5.04
C THR A 43 -2.79 14.09 5.72
N PRO A 44 -2.63 12.92 6.36
CA PRO A 44 -3.74 12.15 6.93
C PRO A 44 -4.31 12.77 8.23
N ASP A 45 -3.84 13.95 8.62
CA ASP A 45 -4.19 14.58 9.89
C ASP A 45 -4.68 16.01 9.67
N VAL A 46 -5.91 16.27 10.12
CA VAL A 46 -6.55 17.60 10.15
C VAL A 46 -5.79 18.60 11.05
N ASN A 47 -4.91 18.12 11.94
CA ASN A 47 -4.05 18.93 12.81
C ASN A 47 -2.67 19.22 12.20
N HIS A 48 -2.20 18.44 11.23
CA HIS A 48 -0.94 18.68 10.51
C HIS A 48 -1.24 19.30 9.15
N ARG A 49 -1.58 20.59 9.15
CA ARG A 49 -2.01 21.32 7.94
C ARG A 49 -0.92 21.58 6.88
N HIS A 50 0.33 21.14 7.09
CA HIS A 50 1.47 21.53 6.25
C HIS A 50 2.60 20.49 6.20
N GLU A 51 2.29 19.20 5.97
CA GLU A 51 3.32 18.27 5.49
C GLU A 51 3.12 17.97 4.01
N PRO A 52 3.66 18.82 3.10
CA PRO A 52 3.77 18.47 1.70
C PRO A 52 4.72 17.29 1.54
N GLY A 53 4.34 16.31 0.71
CA GLY A 53 5.21 15.17 0.36
C GLY A 53 4.86 13.82 1.00
N HIS A 54 3.65 13.61 1.52
CA HIS A 54 3.19 12.25 1.87
C HIS A 54 2.43 11.61 0.72
N PHE A 55 2.87 10.42 0.36
CA PHE A 55 2.34 9.62 -0.73
C PHE A 55 1.75 8.34 -0.17
N TYR A 56 0.52 8.04 -0.58
CA TYR A 56 -0.22 6.85 -0.20
C TYR A 56 -0.62 6.09 -1.45
N THR A 57 -0.35 4.79 -1.46
CA THR A 57 -0.84 3.89 -2.51
C THR A 57 -1.46 2.67 -1.85
N VAL A 58 -2.68 2.37 -2.26
CA VAL A 58 -3.48 1.24 -1.79
C VAL A 58 -3.35 0.11 -2.81
N ILE A 59 -2.95 -1.07 -2.34
CA ILE A 59 -2.75 -2.27 -3.15
C ILE A 59 -3.70 -3.35 -2.64
N GLU A 60 -4.40 -4.00 -3.57
CA GLU A 60 -5.20 -5.19 -3.29
C GLU A 60 -4.53 -6.43 -3.87
N PHE A 61 -4.46 -7.51 -3.09
CA PHE A 61 -3.87 -8.79 -3.49
C PHE A 61 -4.56 -9.99 -2.83
N GLU A 62 -4.44 -11.16 -3.46
CA GLU A 62 -4.91 -12.42 -2.89
C GLU A 62 -3.82 -13.01 -1.98
N ALA A 63 -4.11 -13.14 -0.69
CA ALA A 63 -3.25 -13.83 0.26
C ALA A 63 -3.79 -15.23 0.55
N THR A 64 -2.90 -16.21 0.62
CA THR A 64 -3.24 -17.53 1.15
C THR A 64 -2.92 -17.52 2.64
N ILE A 65 -3.94 -17.65 3.47
CA ILE A 65 -3.78 -17.85 4.91
C ILE A 65 -3.97 -19.33 5.22
N ASP A 66 -3.06 -19.89 6.02
CA ASP A 66 -3.28 -21.22 6.60
C ASP A 66 -4.41 -21.08 7.64
N GLY A 67 -5.51 -21.78 7.38
CA GLY A 67 -6.60 -21.91 8.34
C GLY A 67 -6.14 -22.81 9.49
N GLU A 68 -6.22 -22.28 10.72
CA GLU A 68 -6.02 -23.00 11.98
C GLU A 68 -6.81 -24.32 12.04
#